data_AF-A0A7Z9WI60-F1
#
_entry.id   AF-A0A7Z9WI60-F1
#
_cell.length_a   1.000
_cell.length_b   1.000
_cell.length_c   1.000
_cell.angle_alpha   90.00
_cell.angle_beta   90.00
_cell.angle_gamma   90.00
#
_symmetry.space_group_name_H-M   'P 1'
#
loop_
_entity.id
_entity.type
_entity.pdbx_description
1 polymer ?
#
loop_
_entity_poly.entity_id
_entity_poly.type
_entity_poly.pdbx_seq_one_letter_code
_entity_poly.pdbx_strand_id
1 'polypeptide(L)' 'MHIGPSQTVTPGTDQVMCLSCHRAHGSPYADMLRWNYSHMIAGDTTKSGGCFTCHTQKND' A
#
# COMPACT_ATOMS: atom_id res chain seq x y z
N MET A 1 -16.41 -2.12 23.06
CA MET A 1 -16.70 -1.82 21.64
C MET A 1 -15.42 -1.38 20.98
N HIS A 2 -14.79 -2.25 20.19
CA HIS A 2 -13.56 -1.93 19.47
C HIS A 2 -13.97 -1.16 18.20
N ILE A 3 -13.68 0.14 18.15
CA ILE A 3 -13.84 0.94 16.94
C ILE A 3 -12.88 0.32 15.92
N GLY A 4 -13.40 -0.06 14.75
CA GLY A 4 -12.60 -0.65 13.69
C GLY A 4 -11.46 0.27 13.22
N PRO A 5 -10.50 -0.25 12.44
CA PRO A 5 -9.38 0.55 11.97
C PRO A 5 -9.85 1.77 11.15
N SER A 6 -9.11 2.88 11.26
CA SER A 6 -9.34 4.08 10.46
C SER A 6 -9.25 3.77 8.96
N GLN A 7 -10.14 4.37 8.17
CA GLN A 7 -10.11 4.31 6.71
C GLN A 7 -9.18 5.40 6.10
N THR A 8 -8.75 6.35 6.92
CA THR A 8 -7.85 7.44 6.52
C THR A 8 -6.43 7.12 6.95
N VAL A 9 -5.50 7.27 6.01
CA VAL A 9 -4.07 7.14 6.24
C VAL A 9 -3.47 8.53 6.49
N THR A 10 -2.72 8.68 7.58
CA THR A 10 -2.05 9.91 8.01
C THR A 10 -0.52 9.73 7.95
N PRO A 11 0.14 10.23 6.88
CA PRO A 11 1.59 10.16 6.75
C PRO A 11 2.32 10.77 7.96
N GLY A 12 3.40 10.13 8.40
CA GLY A 12 4.20 10.58 9.56
C GLY A 12 3.61 10.25 10.93
N THR A 13 2.38 9.72 10.99
CA THR A 13 1.75 9.25 12.24
C THR A 13 1.46 7.75 12.19
N ASP A 14 0.87 7.29 11.09
CA ASP A 14 0.49 5.88 10.97
C ASP A 14 1.71 4.98 10.82
N GLN A 15 1.69 3.85 11.51
CA GLN A 15 2.74 2.86 11.44
C GLN A 15 2.51 1.89 10.27
N VAL A 16 3.56 1.68 9.48
CA VAL A 16 3.57 0.71 8.40
C VAL A 16 4.35 -0.53 8.87
N MET A 17 3.79 -1.72 8.65
CA MET A 17 4.49 -2.98 8.89
C MET A 17 4.64 -3.75 7.58
N CYS A 18 5.47 -4.79 7.57
CA CYS A 18 5.72 -5.63 6.38
C CYS A 18 4.39 -6.13 5.77
N LEU A 19 3.46 -6.51 6.63
CA LEU A 19 2.13 -7.00 6.26
C LEU A 19 1.15 -5.88 5.87
N SER A 20 1.57 -4.63 5.75
CA SER A 20 0.78 -3.58 5.07
C SER A 20 0.85 -3.77 3.55
N CYS A 21 2.00 -4.21 3.03
CA CYS A 21 2.23 -4.38 1.59
C CYS A 21 2.33 -5.85 1.16
N HIS A 22 2.91 -6.71 2.00
CA HIS A 22 3.15 -8.13 1.67
C HIS A 22 2.11 -9.07 2.29
N ARG A 23 1.80 -10.16 1.59
CA ARG A 23 1.00 -11.27 2.12
C ARG A 23 1.90 -12.33 2.73
N ALA A 24 1.48 -12.89 3.86
CA ALA A 24 2.27 -13.86 4.62
C ALA A 24 2.40 -15.23 3.93
N HIS A 25 1.38 -15.66 3.18
CA HIS A 25 1.30 -17.00 2.59
C HIS A 25 1.41 -17.00 1.06
N GLY A 26 2.18 -16.06 0.52
CA GLY A 26 2.37 -15.90 -0.92
C GLY A 26 1.33 -15.02 -1.60
N SER A 27 1.63 -14.67 -2.85
CA SER A 27 0.82 -13.83 -3.71
C SER A 27 1.04 -14.22 -5.17
N PRO A 28 0.05 -14.01 -6.07
CA PRO A 28 0.28 -14.05 -7.51
C PRO A 28 1.20 -12.93 -8.01
N TYR A 29 1.53 -11.95 -7.17
CA TYR A 29 2.41 -10.85 -7.51
C TYR A 29 3.83 -11.08 -6.95
N ALA A 30 4.82 -10.53 -7.66
CA ALA A 30 6.22 -10.59 -7.25
C ALA A 30 6.40 -10.10 -5.80
N ASP A 31 7.41 -10.65 -5.13
CA ASP A 31 7.77 -10.31 -3.75
C ASP A 31 6.62 -10.47 -2.74
N MET A 32 5.62 -11.32 -3.04
CA MET A 32 4.44 -11.55 -2.20
C MET A 32 3.59 -10.30 -1.97
N LEU A 33 3.65 -9.31 -2.87
CA LEU A 33 2.91 -8.06 -2.73
C LEU A 33 1.39 -8.28 -2.77
N ARG A 34 0.61 -7.37 -2.19
CA ARG A 34 -0.86 -7.39 -2.28
C ARG A 34 -1.41 -6.97 -3.65
N TRP A 35 -0.59 -6.31 -4.46
CA TRP A 35 -0.96 -5.71 -5.75
C TRP A 35 0.14 -5.95 -6.79
N ASN A 36 -0.21 -5.83 -8.07
CA ASN A 36 0.75 -5.92 -9.16
C ASN A 36 1.61 -4.64 -9.24
N TYR A 37 2.88 -4.75 -8.85
CA TYR A 37 3.83 -3.64 -8.84
C TYR A 37 4.04 -3.00 -10.21
N SER A 38 4.00 -3.78 -11.29
CA SER A 38 4.20 -3.26 -12.65
C SER A 38 3.12 -2.26 -13.08
N HIS A 39 1.98 -2.23 -12.40
CA HIS A 39 0.90 -1.27 -12.64
C HIS A 39 0.96 -0.05 -11.71
N MET A 40 1.91 -0.01 -10.77
CA MET A 40 2.12 1.11 -9.85
C MET A 40 3.04 2.15 -10.50
N ILE A 41 2.50 2.86 -11.50
CA ILE A 41 3.21 3.90 -12.24
C ILE A 41 3.06 5.23 -11.51
N ALA A 42 4.16 5.81 -11.05
CA ALA A 42 4.11 7.09 -10.35
C ALA A 42 3.63 8.22 -11.27
N GLY A 43 2.78 9.09 -10.73
CA GLY A 43 2.12 10.16 -11.49
C GLY A 43 0.92 9.69 -12.33
N ASP A 44 0.63 8.39 -12.38
CA ASP A 44 -0.63 7.90 -12.98
C ASP A 44 -1.79 8.08 -12.00
N THR A 45 -2.56 9.14 -12.19
CA THR A 45 -3.73 9.48 -11.37
C THR A 45 -4.91 8.54 -11.55
N THR A 46 -4.86 7.62 -12.53
CA THR A 46 -5.90 6.62 -12.78
C THR A 46 -5.74 5.36 -11.94
N LYS A 47 -4.58 5.20 -11.27
CA LYS A 47 -4.28 4.05 -10.42
C LYS A 47 -4.27 4.48 -8.95
N SER A 48 -4.98 3.75 -8.12
CA SER A 48 -5.05 3.98 -6.68
C SER A 48 -4.77 2.68 -5.91
N GLY A 49 -4.26 2.83 -4.68
CA GLY A 49 -3.97 1.71 -3.79
C GLY A 49 -2.49 1.32 -3.75
N GLY A 50 -2.19 0.34 -2.90
CA GLY A 50 -0.84 -0.16 -2.67
C GLY A 50 0.14 0.87 -2.15
N CYS A 51 1.28 1.04 -2.83
CA CYS A 51 2.26 2.05 -2.47
C CYS A 51 1.61 3.45 -2.43
N PHE A 52 0.71 3.71 -3.39
CA PHE A 52 0.05 5.01 -3.55
C PHE A 52 -1.01 5.31 -2.51
N THR A 53 -1.29 4.37 -1.61
CA THR A 53 -2.07 4.65 -0.40
C THR A 53 -1.31 5.58 0.55
N CYS A 54 0.03 5.57 0.53
CA CYS A 54 0.86 6.41 1.40
C CYS A 54 1.83 7.31 0.62
N HIS A 55 2.36 6.85 -0.52
CA HIS A 55 3.35 7.56 -1.33
C HIS A 55 2.68 8.19 -2.55
N THR A 56 2.75 9.51 -2.73
CA THR A 56 2.05 10.15 -3.87
C THR A 56 2.88 10.20 -5.15
N GLN A 57 4.21 10.03 -5.04
CA GLN A 57 5.13 9.91 -6.17
C GLN A 57 6.07 8.71 -5.93
N LYS A 58 6.99 8.46 -6.86
CA LYS A 58 8.06 7.49 -6.67
C LYS A 58 9.15 8.19 -5.86
N ASN A 59 9.78 7.48 -4.93
CA ASN A 59 10.99 7.86 -4.17
C ASN A 59 10.86 8.93 -3.06
N ASP A 60 9.63 9.30 -2.74
CA ASP A 60 9.12 9.79 -1.45
C ASP A 60 8.64 8.62 -0.59
#